data_AF-A0A358M3U0-F1
#
_entry.id   AF-A0A358M3U0-F1
#
_cell.length_a   1.000
_cell.length_b   1.000
_cell.length_c   1.000
_cell.angle_alpha   90.00
_cell.angle_beta   90.00
_cell.angle_gamma   90.00
#
_symmetry.space_group_name_H-M   'P 1'
#
loop_
_entity.id
_entity.type
_entity.pdbx_description
1 polymer ?
#
loop_
_entity_poly.entity_id
_entity_poly.type
_entity_poly.pdbx_seq_one_letter_code
_entity_poly.pdbx_strand_id
1 'polypeptide(L)'
;MGVNMAGYAIEDDQQVRAAANEEIIRRYFKIRCDFIQGLVDAETVEKIELIMNEADLKPSDRKVVQPALEKARLKNAPAMAMHLRTGEIVTGRSTNLMTAAASCTLNALKVLSGLDDAMLLIAPVVLEPILRLKKDIYGSDKPLLSLEEVLISLSISAVTNTMADIALKNLDRLSGCEAHSTVILSPGDDIVCKKLGYNLTCEPAFASNDLYDGK
;
A
#
# COMPACT_ATOMS: atom_id res chain seq x y z
N MET A 1 17.58 -36.01 14.41
CA MET A 1 18.46 -35.11 15.20
C MET A 1 18.52 -33.77 14.47
N GLY A 2 18.13 -32.68 15.13
CA GLY A 2 18.22 -31.33 14.56
C GLY A 2 19.62 -30.75 14.77
N VAL A 3 20.14 -30.05 13.75
CA VAL A 3 21.42 -29.31 13.78
C VAL A 3 21.20 -27.79 13.70
N ASN A 4 20.00 -27.32 14.06
CA ASN A 4 19.64 -25.91 13.95
C ASN A 4 20.35 -25.07 15.02
N MET A 5 21.20 -24.15 14.59
CA MET A 5 21.95 -23.23 15.45
C MET A 5 21.46 -21.78 15.37
N ALA A 6 20.40 -21.49 14.61
CA ALA A 6 19.96 -20.11 14.36
C ALA A 6 19.65 -19.32 15.64
N GLY A 7 19.08 -19.96 16.66
CA GLY A 7 18.76 -19.31 17.93
C GLY A 7 20.00 -18.83 18.71
N TYR A 8 21.16 -19.46 18.52
CA TYR A 8 22.41 -19.04 19.16
C TYR A 8 23.08 -17.85 18.46
N ALA A 9 22.62 -17.50 17.26
CA ALA A 9 23.13 -16.40 16.46
C ALA A 9 22.28 -15.11 16.58
N ILE A 10 21.32 -15.08 17.51
CA ILE A 10 20.53 -13.87 17.78
C ILE A 10 21.38 -12.89 18.59
N GLU A 11 21.76 -11.78 17.96
CA GLU A 11 22.53 -10.71 18.60
C GLU A 11 21.63 -9.70 19.33
N ASP A 12 20.37 -9.54 18.89
CA ASP A 12 19.38 -8.64 19.49
C ASP A 12 18.00 -9.32 19.52
N ASP A 13 17.64 -9.88 20.68
CA ASP A 13 16.37 -10.55 20.91
C ASP A 13 15.17 -9.60 20.76
N GLN A 14 15.32 -8.33 21.14
CA GLN A 14 14.24 -7.36 21.08
C GLN A 14 13.89 -7.00 19.63
N GLN A 15 14.90 -6.79 18.78
CA GLN A 15 14.68 -6.55 17.35
C GLN A 15 14.07 -7.78 16.66
N VAL A 16 14.53 -8.98 16.98
CA VAL A 16 13.97 -10.22 16.42
C VAL A 16 12.51 -10.39 16.83
N ARG A 17 12.17 -10.16 18.10
CA ARG A 17 10.77 -10.18 18.58
C ARG A 17 9.91 -9.15 17.86
N ALA A 18 10.38 -7.92 17.71
CA ALA A 18 9.63 -6.87 17.01
C ALA A 18 9.36 -7.25 15.55
N ALA A 19 10.37 -7.78 14.83
CA ALA A 19 10.21 -8.23 13.46
C ALA A 19 9.26 -9.43 13.33
N ALA A 20 9.34 -10.39 14.25
CA ALA A 20 8.46 -11.55 14.30
C ALA A 20 7.00 -11.15 14.56
N ASN A 21 6.77 -10.22 15.50
CA ASN A 21 5.44 -9.71 15.81
C ASN A 21 4.81 -9.00 14.59
N GLU A 22 5.58 -8.16 13.89
CA GLU A 22 5.11 -7.55 12.63
C GLU A 22 4.81 -8.58 11.55
N GLU A 23 5.59 -9.66 11.43
CA GLU A 23 5.28 -10.75 10.49
C GLU A 23 3.96 -11.47 10.85
N ILE A 24 3.70 -11.74 12.14
CA ILE A 24 2.43 -12.34 12.60
C ILE A 24 1.25 -11.45 12.17
N ILE A 25 1.33 -10.14 12.41
CA ILE A 25 0.27 -9.20 12.00
C ILE A 25 0.12 -9.16 10.47
N ARG A 26 1.22 -9.20 9.71
CA ARG A 26 1.17 -9.29 8.25
C ARG A 26 0.47 -10.56 7.77
N ARG A 27 0.72 -11.70 8.41
CA ARG A 27 0.04 -12.97 8.10
C ARG A 27 -1.43 -12.95 8.44
N TYR A 28 -1.80 -12.34 9.57
CA TYR A 28 -3.20 -12.12 9.93
C TYR A 28 -3.95 -11.37 8.83
N PHE A 29 -3.48 -10.19 8.42
CA PHE A 29 -4.17 -9.43 7.37
C PHE A 29 -4.24 -10.19 6.04
N LYS A 30 -3.15 -10.88 5.67
CA LYS A 30 -3.14 -11.70 4.46
C LYS A 30 -4.21 -12.79 4.49
N ILE A 31 -4.23 -13.60 5.55
CA ILE A 31 -5.19 -14.71 5.71
C ILE A 31 -6.63 -14.18 5.75
N ARG A 32 -6.86 -13.04 6.42
CA ARG A 32 -8.17 -12.39 6.44
C ARG A 32 -8.62 -11.95 5.05
N CYS A 33 -7.72 -11.39 4.23
CA CYS A 33 -8.02 -11.04 2.84
C CYS A 33 -8.27 -12.29 1.99
N ASP A 34 -7.40 -13.30 2.10
CA ASP A 34 -7.53 -14.58 1.39
C ASP A 34 -8.89 -15.25 1.71
N PHE A 35 -9.38 -15.13 2.95
CA PHE A 35 -10.67 -15.68 3.36
C PHE A 35 -11.85 -14.98 2.66
N ILE A 36 -11.88 -13.64 2.60
CA ILE A 36 -12.99 -12.95 1.90
C ILE A 36 -12.96 -13.23 0.40
N GLN A 37 -11.77 -13.49 -0.15
CA GLN A 37 -11.57 -13.88 -1.54
C GLN A 37 -11.88 -15.35 -1.80
N GLY A 38 -12.24 -16.14 -0.77
CA GLY A 38 -12.56 -17.55 -0.87
C GLY A 38 -11.35 -18.46 -1.16
N LEU A 39 -10.14 -18.00 -0.85
CA LEU A 39 -8.89 -18.73 -1.10
C LEU A 39 -8.49 -19.66 0.07
N VAL A 40 -9.01 -19.41 1.26
CA VAL A 40 -8.78 -20.21 2.47
C VAL A 40 -10.07 -20.42 3.24
N ASP A 41 -10.07 -21.41 4.14
CA ASP A 41 -11.20 -21.76 4.99
C ASP A 41 -11.21 -20.98 6.32
N ALA A 42 -12.32 -21.11 7.06
CA ALA A 42 -12.49 -20.48 8.37
C ALA A 42 -11.49 -21.03 9.40
N GLU A 43 -11.11 -22.31 9.30
CA GLU A 43 -10.13 -22.93 10.21
C GLU A 43 -8.76 -22.24 10.11
N THR A 44 -8.34 -21.81 8.91
CA THR A 44 -7.11 -21.05 8.72
C THR A 44 -7.17 -19.67 9.39
N VAL A 45 -8.34 -19.02 9.39
CA VAL A 45 -8.56 -17.74 10.09
C VAL A 45 -8.48 -17.93 11.60
N GLU A 46 -9.16 -18.94 12.14
CA GLU A 46 -9.14 -19.25 13.57
C GLU A 46 -7.72 -19.52 14.09
N LYS A 47 -6.90 -20.23 13.30
CA LYS A 47 -5.50 -20.49 13.64
C LYS A 47 -4.67 -19.22 13.75
N ILE A 48 -4.79 -18.29 12.80
CA ILE A 48 -3.99 -17.05 12.87
C ILE A 48 -4.49 -16.11 13.96
N GLU A 49 -5.79 -16.11 14.25
CA GLU A 49 -6.36 -15.37 15.38
C GLU A 49 -5.89 -15.92 16.73
N LEU A 50 -5.79 -17.25 16.86
CA LEU A 50 -5.20 -17.88 18.04
C LEU A 50 -3.73 -17.47 18.22
N ILE A 51 -2.93 -17.52 17.15
CA ILE A 51 -1.51 -17.11 17.19
C ILE A 51 -1.37 -15.64 17.59
N MET A 52 -2.21 -14.74 17.06
CA MET A 52 -2.21 -13.34 17.47
C MET A 52 -2.54 -13.18 18.96
N ASN A 53 -3.53 -13.91 19.46
CA ASN A 53 -3.92 -13.87 20.87
C ASN A 53 -2.83 -14.43 21.80
N GLU A 54 -2.19 -15.55 21.43
CA GLU A 54 -1.08 -16.14 22.18
C GLU A 54 0.15 -15.21 22.24
N ALA A 55 0.36 -14.42 21.19
CA ALA A 55 1.42 -13.42 21.12
C ALA A 55 1.04 -12.06 21.75
N ASP A 56 -0.19 -11.92 22.28
CA ASP A 56 -0.77 -10.65 22.79
C ASP A 56 -0.67 -9.49 21.79
N LEU A 57 -0.94 -9.78 20.51
CA LEU A 57 -0.87 -8.82 19.41
C LEU A 57 -2.25 -8.35 18.99
N LYS A 58 -2.32 -7.10 18.55
CA LYS A 58 -3.51 -6.48 17.97
C LYS A 58 -3.19 -5.97 16.56
N PRO A 59 -4.17 -5.95 15.64
CA PRO A 59 -3.97 -5.37 14.31
C PRO A 59 -3.49 -3.91 14.37
N SER A 60 -3.90 -3.16 15.40
CA SER A 60 -3.51 -1.78 15.65
C SER A 60 -2.04 -1.58 16.05
N ASP A 61 -1.34 -2.64 16.45
CA ASP A 61 0.07 -2.53 16.86
C ASP A 61 0.97 -2.21 15.66
N ARG A 62 0.51 -2.59 14.46
CA ARG A 62 1.10 -2.15 13.20
C ARG A 62 0.79 -0.67 12.96
N LYS A 63 1.82 0.17 13.08
CA LYS A 63 1.75 1.64 13.06
C LYS A 63 0.98 2.27 11.89
N VAL A 64 0.94 1.61 10.74
CA VAL A 64 0.29 2.13 9.52
C VAL A 64 -1.21 1.84 9.43
N VAL A 65 -1.75 0.98 10.29
CA VAL A 65 -3.18 0.58 10.23
C VAL A 65 -4.08 1.74 10.61
N GLN A 66 -3.89 2.31 11.82
CA GLN A 66 -4.75 3.41 12.30
C GLN A 66 -4.72 4.65 11.40
N PRO A 67 -3.55 5.15 10.93
CA PRO A 67 -3.51 6.30 10.03
C PRO A 67 -4.25 6.06 8.71
N ALA A 68 -4.23 4.85 8.16
CA ALA A 68 -4.98 4.50 6.95
C ALA A 68 -6.48 4.54 7.22
N LEU A 69 -6.95 3.89 8.30
CA LEU A 69 -8.36 3.83 8.69
C LEU A 69 -8.93 5.22 9.01
N GLU A 70 -8.18 6.04 9.74
CA GLU A 70 -8.56 7.42 10.04
C GLU A 70 -8.68 8.26 8.77
N LYS A 71 -7.72 8.14 7.85
CA LYS A 71 -7.77 8.84 6.57
C LYS A 71 -8.99 8.43 5.75
N ALA A 72 -9.29 7.13 5.69
CA ALA A 72 -10.44 6.62 4.97
C ALA A 72 -11.75 7.14 5.56
N ARG A 73 -11.88 7.11 6.90
CA ARG A 73 -13.05 7.64 7.62
C ARG A 73 -13.24 9.15 7.38
N LEU A 74 -12.17 9.92 7.51
CA LEU A 74 -12.21 11.39 7.36
C LEU A 74 -12.52 11.83 5.93
N LYS A 75 -12.12 11.03 4.94
CA LYS A 75 -12.28 11.36 3.52
C LYS A 75 -13.40 10.59 2.83
N ASN A 76 -14.05 9.69 3.56
CA ASN A 76 -15.09 8.79 3.07
C ASN A 76 -14.70 8.12 1.74
N ALA A 77 -13.47 7.61 1.68
CA ALA A 77 -12.89 7.00 0.48
C ALA A 77 -11.81 5.99 0.89
N PRO A 78 -11.53 4.96 0.07
CA PRO A 78 -10.41 4.07 0.33
C PRO A 78 -9.10 4.85 0.54
N ALA A 79 -8.29 4.43 1.50
CA ALA A 79 -7.04 5.09 1.84
C ALA A 79 -5.90 4.09 2.02
N MET A 80 -4.68 4.62 1.98
CA MET A 80 -3.47 3.88 2.28
C MET A 80 -2.57 4.75 3.17
N ALA A 81 -1.84 4.11 4.08
CA ALA A 81 -0.75 4.73 4.81
C ALA A 81 0.56 3.98 4.57
N MET A 82 1.67 4.69 4.68
CA MET A 82 3.01 4.16 4.52
C MET A 82 3.94 4.76 5.58
N HIS A 83 4.68 3.92 6.28
CA HIS A 83 5.70 4.33 7.23
C HIS A 83 7.07 4.30 6.53
N LEU A 84 7.63 5.49 6.32
CA LEU A 84 8.90 5.68 5.65
C LEU A 84 10.05 5.31 6.58
N ARG A 85 11.20 4.97 5.98
CA ARG A 85 12.44 4.74 6.72
C ARG A 85 12.93 5.97 7.49
N THR A 86 12.44 7.17 7.15
CA THR A 86 12.71 8.40 7.92
C THR A 86 11.93 8.47 9.24
N GLY A 87 10.97 7.56 9.47
CA GLY A 87 10.09 7.53 10.64
C GLY A 87 8.74 8.23 10.42
N GLU A 88 8.58 8.94 9.29
CA GLU A 88 7.34 9.64 8.96
C GLU A 88 6.27 8.67 8.45
N ILE A 89 5.01 8.91 8.84
CA ILE A 89 3.86 8.20 8.29
C ILE A 89 3.17 9.12 7.28
N VAL A 90 3.14 8.66 6.03
CA VAL A 90 2.47 9.35 4.92
C VAL A 90 1.14 8.66 4.63
N THR A 91 0.14 9.43 4.24
CA THR A 91 -1.19 8.90 3.85
C THR A 91 -1.57 9.35 2.46
N GLY A 92 -2.28 8.48 1.75
CA GLY A 92 -2.95 8.75 0.48
C GLY A 92 -4.39 8.29 0.53
N ARG A 93 -5.22 8.85 -0.35
CA ARG A 93 -6.62 8.42 -0.51
C ARG A 93 -6.95 8.24 -1.98
N SER A 94 -7.98 7.46 -2.25
CA SER A 94 -8.62 7.48 -3.56
C SER A 94 -9.17 8.88 -3.84
N THR A 95 -8.92 9.35 -5.05
CA THR A 95 -9.39 10.65 -5.55
C THR A 95 -10.22 10.43 -6.81
N ASN A 96 -10.65 11.52 -7.46
CA ASN A 96 -11.31 11.41 -8.77
C ASN A 96 -10.33 11.12 -9.91
N LEU A 97 -9.02 11.13 -9.63
CA LEU A 97 -7.97 10.95 -10.64
C LEU A 97 -7.24 9.61 -10.49
N MET A 98 -6.98 9.15 -9.26
CA MET A 98 -6.07 8.03 -9.00
C MET A 98 -6.45 7.25 -7.74
N THR A 99 -5.95 6.02 -7.66
CA THR A 99 -6.14 5.12 -6.51
C THR A 99 -5.42 5.60 -5.25
N ALA A 100 -5.80 5.03 -4.10
CA ALA A 100 -5.14 5.32 -2.83
C ALA A 100 -3.65 4.94 -2.84
N ALA A 101 -3.28 3.84 -3.50
CA ALA A 101 -1.89 3.41 -3.63
C ALA A 101 -1.06 4.41 -4.44
N ALA A 102 -1.59 4.89 -5.56
CA ALA A 102 -0.96 5.93 -6.37
C ALA A 102 -0.78 7.24 -5.59
N SER A 103 -1.85 7.72 -4.93
CA SER A 103 -1.80 8.94 -4.12
C SER A 103 -0.81 8.84 -2.96
N CYS A 104 -0.80 7.71 -2.24
CA CYS A 104 0.11 7.48 -1.11
C CYS A 104 1.57 7.46 -1.59
N THR A 105 1.83 6.78 -2.71
CA THR A 105 3.18 6.69 -3.30
C THR A 105 3.69 8.06 -3.74
N LEU A 106 2.88 8.88 -4.43
CA LEU A 106 3.30 10.24 -4.80
C LEU A 106 3.60 11.09 -3.58
N ASN A 107 2.78 11.02 -2.53
CA ASN A 107 3.01 11.76 -1.29
C ASN A 107 4.30 11.29 -0.59
N ALA A 108 4.56 9.99 -0.56
CA ALA A 108 5.79 9.43 -0.01
C ALA A 108 7.03 9.93 -0.77
N LEU A 109 6.96 9.97 -2.10
CA LEU A 109 8.06 10.49 -2.93
C LEU A 109 8.29 12.00 -2.70
N LYS A 110 7.24 12.79 -2.49
CA LYS A 110 7.39 14.21 -2.12
C LYS A 110 8.15 14.36 -0.80
N VAL A 111 7.73 13.63 0.23
CA VAL A 111 8.38 13.66 1.55
C VAL A 111 9.85 13.23 1.45
N LEU A 112 10.15 12.12 0.78
CA LEU A 112 11.52 11.64 0.59
C LEU A 112 12.41 12.61 -0.20
N SER A 113 11.79 13.46 -1.01
CA SER A 113 12.45 14.48 -1.83
C SER A 113 12.48 15.86 -1.19
N GLY A 114 11.91 16.04 0.01
CA GLY A 114 11.79 17.34 0.67
C GLY A 114 10.91 18.34 -0.07
N LEU A 115 9.93 17.85 -0.84
CA LEU A 115 9.01 18.68 -1.63
C LEU A 115 7.73 18.98 -0.85
N ASP A 116 7.17 20.17 -1.08
CA ASP A 116 5.91 20.60 -0.47
C ASP A 116 4.72 19.76 -0.95
N ASP A 117 3.77 19.48 -0.06
CA ASP A 117 2.59 18.67 -0.37
C ASP A 117 1.72 19.30 -1.48
N ALA A 118 1.66 20.63 -1.54
CA ALA A 118 0.89 21.35 -2.57
C ALA A 118 1.54 21.27 -3.96
N MET A 119 2.80 20.83 -4.06
CA MET A 119 3.50 20.73 -5.34
C MET A 119 2.90 19.62 -6.21
N LEU A 120 2.58 19.95 -7.46
CA LEU A 120 2.14 18.98 -8.45
C LEU A 120 3.34 18.38 -9.16
N LEU A 121 3.66 17.11 -8.86
CA LEU A 121 4.72 16.37 -9.57
C LEU A 121 4.32 16.07 -11.02
N ILE A 122 3.03 15.82 -11.24
CA ILE A 122 2.46 15.50 -12.54
C ILE A 122 1.36 16.53 -12.82
N ALA A 123 1.48 17.26 -13.92
CA ALA A 123 0.46 18.20 -14.32
C ALA A 123 -0.83 17.44 -14.71
N PRO A 124 -2.03 17.88 -14.29
CA PRO A 124 -3.28 17.20 -14.62
C PRO A 124 -3.49 16.94 -16.13
N VAL A 125 -2.97 17.83 -16.98
CA VAL A 125 -3.02 17.70 -18.45
C VAL A 125 -2.29 16.46 -18.98
N VAL A 126 -1.32 15.92 -18.24
CA VAL A 126 -0.61 14.67 -18.59
C VAL A 126 -1.48 13.45 -18.28
N LEU A 127 -2.32 13.55 -17.25
CA LEU A 127 -3.15 12.45 -16.74
C LEU A 127 -4.50 12.33 -17.48
N GLU A 128 -5.05 13.47 -17.91
CA GLU A 128 -6.35 13.57 -18.58
C GLU A 128 -6.51 12.66 -19.81
N PRO A 129 -5.51 12.52 -20.71
CA PRO A 129 -5.63 11.62 -21.86
C PRO A 129 -5.80 10.15 -21.48
N ILE A 130 -5.16 9.71 -20.38
CA ILE A 130 -5.25 8.33 -19.89
C ILE A 130 -6.66 8.09 -19.33
N LEU A 131 -7.18 9.04 -18.55
CA LEU A 131 -8.55 8.95 -18.02
C LEU A 131 -9.59 8.93 -19.13
N ARG A 132 -9.44 9.76 -20.17
CA ARG A 132 -10.32 9.75 -21.35
C ARG A 132 -10.25 8.44 -22.12
N LEU A 133 -9.06 7.87 -22.30
CA LEU A 133 -8.90 6.56 -22.91
C LEU A 133 -9.70 5.49 -22.14
N LYS A 134 -9.56 5.45 -20.81
CA LYS A 134 -10.28 4.48 -19.96
C LYS A 134 -11.79 4.68 -20.02
N LYS A 135 -12.25 5.94 -20.02
CA LYS A 135 -13.66 6.27 -20.07
C LYS A 135 -14.29 6.01 -21.44
N ASP A 136 -13.75 6.66 -22.46
CA ASP A 136 -14.41 6.81 -23.75
C ASP A 136 -14.16 5.62 -24.67
N ILE A 137 -13.03 4.91 -24.48
CA ILE A 137 -12.63 3.76 -25.32
C ILE A 137 -12.76 2.44 -24.56
N TYR A 138 -12.27 2.36 -23.32
CA TYR A 138 -12.37 1.11 -22.55
C TYR A 138 -13.72 0.93 -21.85
N GLY A 139 -14.55 1.98 -21.80
CA GLY A 139 -15.91 1.90 -21.24
C GLY A 139 -15.96 1.96 -19.72
N SER A 140 -14.87 2.30 -19.04
CA SER A 140 -14.84 2.35 -17.57
C SER A 140 -15.73 3.46 -17.02
N ASP A 141 -16.75 3.11 -16.25
CA ASP A 141 -17.71 4.07 -15.66
C ASP A 141 -17.05 5.08 -14.71
N LYS A 142 -16.08 4.61 -13.90
CA LYS A 142 -15.33 5.41 -12.92
C LYS A 142 -13.83 5.23 -13.11
N PRO A 143 -13.24 5.86 -14.14
CA PRO A 143 -11.83 5.65 -14.45
C PRO A 143 -10.98 6.26 -13.34
N LEU A 144 -10.13 5.44 -12.75
CA LEU A 144 -9.07 5.87 -11.84
C LEU A 144 -7.73 5.43 -12.40
N LEU A 145 -6.72 6.27 -12.20
CA LEU A 145 -5.35 5.93 -12.54
C LEU A 145 -4.76 4.96 -11.51
N SER A 146 -4.24 3.84 -12.01
CA SER A 146 -3.48 2.88 -11.22
C SER A 146 -2.13 3.46 -10.81
N LEU A 147 -1.48 2.82 -9.85
CA LEU A 147 -0.11 3.14 -9.45
C LEU A 147 0.85 3.03 -10.64
N GLU A 148 0.69 2.04 -11.51
CA GLU A 148 1.50 1.88 -12.73
C GLU A 148 1.36 3.08 -13.67
N GLU A 149 0.13 3.46 -14.00
CA GLU A 149 -0.18 4.58 -14.90
C GLU A 149 0.38 5.90 -14.36
N VAL A 150 0.29 6.10 -13.03
CA VAL A 150 0.85 7.27 -12.35
C VAL A 150 2.37 7.28 -12.38
N LEU A 151 3.04 6.14 -12.15
CA LEU A 151 4.50 6.07 -12.20
C LEU A 151 5.06 6.26 -13.62
N ILE A 152 4.39 5.71 -14.63
CA ILE A 152 4.72 5.97 -16.04
C ILE A 152 4.58 7.46 -16.34
N SER A 153 3.47 8.07 -15.91
CA SER A 153 3.23 9.51 -16.09
C SER A 153 4.26 10.37 -15.36
N LEU A 154 4.69 9.96 -14.17
CA LEU A 154 5.78 10.60 -13.42
C LEU A 154 7.10 10.51 -14.19
N SER A 155 7.42 9.33 -14.73
CA SER A 155 8.62 9.12 -15.55
C SER A 155 8.65 9.98 -16.81
N ILE A 156 7.51 10.17 -17.46
CA ILE A 156 7.40 11.07 -18.62
C ILE A 156 7.56 12.53 -18.17
N SER A 157 6.93 12.90 -17.05
CA SER A 157 7.01 14.26 -16.50
C SER A 157 8.42 14.64 -16.06
N ALA A 158 9.24 13.67 -15.62
CA ALA A 158 10.63 13.88 -15.22
C ALA A 158 11.51 14.47 -16.35
N VAL A 159 11.13 14.29 -17.62
CA VAL A 159 11.87 14.85 -18.76
C VAL A 159 11.85 16.38 -18.77
N THR A 160 10.74 16.99 -18.32
CA THR A 160 10.53 18.45 -18.38
C THR A 160 10.31 19.10 -17.01
N ASN A 161 10.10 18.30 -15.96
CA ASN A 161 9.91 18.75 -14.59
C ASN A 161 11.02 18.19 -13.68
N THR A 162 11.96 19.05 -13.28
CA THR A 162 13.07 18.68 -12.40
C THR A 162 12.61 18.12 -11.05
N MET A 163 11.46 18.58 -10.52
CA MET A 163 10.93 18.08 -9.24
C MET A 163 10.39 16.65 -9.39
N ALA A 164 9.80 16.32 -10.55
CA ALA A 164 9.38 14.96 -10.87
C ALA A 164 10.58 14.02 -11.04
N ASP A 165 11.68 14.49 -11.64
CA ASP A 165 12.93 13.72 -11.76
C ASP A 165 13.56 13.42 -10.39
N ILE A 166 13.61 14.42 -9.50
CA ILE A 166 14.07 14.23 -8.11
C ILE A 166 13.18 13.20 -7.39
N ALA A 167 11.86 13.31 -7.52
CA ALA A 167 10.93 12.35 -6.93
C ALA A 167 11.14 10.93 -7.47
N LEU A 168 11.29 10.77 -8.78
CA LEU A 168 11.49 9.47 -9.43
C LEU A 168 12.76 8.77 -8.94
N LYS A 169 13.84 9.52 -8.71
CA LYS A 169 15.12 9.02 -8.19
C LYS A 169 15.05 8.47 -6.75
N ASN A 170 13.95 8.70 -6.03
CA ASN A 170 13.74 8.20 -4.67
C ASN A 170 12.85 6.93 -4.61
N LEU A 171 12.45 6.36 -5.75
CA LEU A 171 11.57 5.18 -5.78
C LEU A 171 12.15 3.95 -5.07
N ASP A 172 13.45 3.72 -5.19
CA ASP A 172 14.17 2.61 -4.55
C ASP A 172 14.10 2.67 -3.01
N ARG A 173 14.01 3.89 -2.45
CA ARG A 173 13.90 4.12 -1.01
C ARG A 173 12.56 3.69 -0.41
N LEU A 174 11.56 3.38 -1.24
CA LEU A 174 10.28 2.84 -0.79
C LEU A 174 10.33 1.33 -0.49
N SER A 175 11.38 0.65 -0.95
CA SER A 175 11.58 -0.77 -0.66
C SER A 175 11.71 -1.00 0.84
N GLY A 176 11.01 -2.00 1.36
CA GLY A 176 10.97 -2.33 2.79
C GLY A 176 10.16 -1.36 3.65
N CYS A 177 9.47 -0.37 3.07
CA CYS A 177 8.53 0.44 3.81
C CYS A 177 7.28 -0.38 4.18
N GLU A 178 6.80 -0.19 5.41
CA GLU A 178 5.55 -0.77 5.86
C GLU A 178 4.38 0.02 5.29
N ALA A 179 3.41 -0.65 4.67
CA ALA A 179 2.22 -0.02 4.13
C ALA A 179 0.96 -0.77 4.54
N HIS A 180 -0.16 -0.04 4.61
CA HIS A 180 -1.48 -0.62 4.86
C HIS A 180 -2.56 0.09 4.04
N SER A 181 -3.39 -0.70 3.36
CA SER A 181 -4.54 -0.24 2.57
C SER A 181 -5.84 -0.55 3.30
N THR A 182 -6.81 0.35 3.30
CA THR A 182 -8.13 0.11 3.90
C THR A 182 -9.04 -0.77 3.04
N VAL A 183 -8.56 -1.20 1.87
CA VAL A 183 -9.25 -2.11 0.95
C VAL A 183 -8.23 -3.03 0.29
N ILE A 184 -8.67 -4.20 -0.17
CA ILE A 184 -7.88 -5.07 -1.03
C ILE A 184 -7.57 -4.32 -2.33
N LEU A 185 -6.29 -4.26 -2.69
CA LEU A 185 -5.84 -3.60 -3.91
C LEU A 185 -6.28 -4.34 -5.17
N SER A 186 -6.37 -3.60 -6.27
CA SER A 186 -6.48 -4.22 -7.59
C SER A 186 -5.23 -5.05 -7.88
N PRO A 187 -5.33 -6.11 -8.71
CA PRO A 187 -4.17 -6.92 -9.08
C PRO A 187 -3.01 -6.10 -9.66
N GLY A 188 -3.32 -5.05 -10.43
CA GLY A 188 -2.32 -4.14 -11.00
C GLY A 188 -1.55 -3.38 -9.92
N ASP A 189 -2.25 -2.74 -8.98
CA ASP A 189 -1.62 -1.99 -7.89
C ASP A 189 -0.84 -2.92 -6.94
N ASP A 190 -1.35 -4.12 -6.65
CA ASP A 190 -0.67 -5.11 -5.82
C ASP A 190 0.66 -5.57 -6.44
N ILE A 191 0.68 -5.86 -7.75
CA ILE A 191 1.89 -6.24 -8.47
C ILE A 191 2.94 -5.12 -8.41
N VAL A 192 2.53 -3.87 -8.60
CA VAL A 192 3.46 -2.73 -8.56
C VAL A 192 3.99 -2.51 -7.14
N CYS A 193 3.13 -2.56 -6.11
CA CYS A 193 3.57 -2.49 -4.71
C CYS A 193 4.62 -3.56 -4.39
N LYS A 194 4.42 -4.80 -4.87
CA LYS A 194 5.39 -5.90 -4.71
C LYS A 194 6.70 -5.63 -5.45
N LYS A 195 6.65 -5.12 -6.68
CA LYS A 195 7.85 -4.73 -7.45
C LYS A 195 8.65 -3.61 -6.78
N LEU A 196 7.96 -2.68 -6.13
CA LEU A 196 8.59 -1.61 -5.33
C LEU A 196 9.05 -2.09 -3.95
N GLY A 197 8.74 -3.33 -3.57
CA GLY A 197 9.20 -3.95 -2.33
C GLY A 197 8.45 -3.47 -1.09
N TYR A 198 7.19 -3.07 -1.20
CA TYR A 198 6.38 -2.68 -0.04
C TYR A 198 6.08 -3.90 0.84
N ASN A 199 6.20 -3.74 2.15
CA ASN A 199 5.59 -4.67 3.10
C ASN A 199 4.12 -4.27 3.26
N LEU A 200 3.28 -4.68 2.31
CA LEU A 200 1.88 -4.29 2.22
C LEU A 200 0.95 -5.22 3.02
N THR A 201 0.01 -4.63 3.74
CA THR A 201 -1.20 -5.31 4.24
C THR A 201 -2.46 -4.58 3.79
N CYS A 202 -3.60 -5.27 3.81
CA CYS A 202 -4.90 -4.71 3.44
C CYS A 202 -5.94 -5.08 4.49
N GLU A 203 -6.91 -4.22 4.73
CA GLU A 203 -8.16 -4.62 5.37
C GLU A 203 -8.90 -5.64 4.49
N PRO A 204 -9.60 -6.62 5.10
CA PRO A 204 -10.39 -7.61 4.39
C PRO A 204 -11.72 -6.98 3.89
N ALA A 205 -11.61 -5.99 3.01
CA ALA A 205 -12.71 -5.25 2.42
C ALA A 205 -12.44 -4.95 0.94
N PHE A 206 -13.47 -5.06 0.09
CA PHE A 206 -13.38 -4.64 -1.30
C PHE A 206 -13.57 -3.12 -1.44
N ALA A 207 -12.98 -2.54 -2.50
CA ALA A 207 -13.10 -1.11 -2.77
C ALA A 207 -14.51 -0.68 -3.18
N SER A 208 -15.31 -1.62 -3.68
CA SER A 208 -16.69 -1.44 -4.11
C SER A 208 -17.51 -2.66 -3.70
N ASN A 209 -18.82 -2.47 -3.58
CA ASN A 209 -19.78 -3.54 -3.38
C ASN A 209 -20.14 -4.25 -4.69
N ASP A 210 -19.70 -3.70 -5.83
CA ASP A 210 -19.96 -4.26 -7.14
C ASP A 210 -18.99 -5.43 -7.40
N LEU A 211 -19.55 -6.64 -7.54
CA LEU A 211 -18.80 -7.86 -7.89
C LEU A 211 -18.11 -7.79 -9.26
N TYR A 212 -18.44 -6.78 -10.07
CA TYR A 212 -17.99 -6.60 -11.46
C TYR A 212 -17.50 -5.16 -11.74
N ASP A 213 -16.68 -4.58 -10.86
CA ASP A 213 -15.98 -3.32 -11.19
C ASP A 213 -14.83 -3.60 -12.17
N GLY A 214 -15.17 -3.70 -13.47
CA GLY A 214 -14.24 -4.01 -14.54
C GLY A 214 -14.84 -4.15 -15.94
N LYS A 215 -16.03 -3.59 -16.18
CA LYS A 215 -16.55 -3.38 -17.54
C LYS A 215 -16.49 -1.91 -17.91
#